data_AF-A0A3L6GBA1-F1
#
_entry.id   AF-A0A3L6GBA1-F1
#
_cell.length_a   1.000
_cell.length_b   1.000
_cell.length_c   1.000
_cell.angle_alpha   90.00
_cell.angle_beta   90.00
_cell.angle_gamma   90.00
#
_symmetry.space_group_name_H-M   'P 1'
#
loop_
_entity.id
_entity.type
_entity.pdbx_description
1 polymer ?
#
loop_
_entity_poly.entity_id
_entity_poly.type
_entity_poly.pdbx_seq_one_letter_code
_entity_poly.pdbx_strand_id
1 'polypeptide(L)'
;MDSKTLKEEQREELFESLKVNSSIRWEVDVIRPKDLSAKMLKKSHCFRSKVNLNEISHNSAMGLVRKVLDMGVLLAEAYIDTVGDLKKYRIKLTEKFTGFKFVVAKKVDSLYTVVSGASIVAKVTRDRAL
;
A
#
# COMPACT_ATOMS: atom_id res chain seq x y z
N MET A 1 4.49 -9.62 14.35
CA MET A 1 4.15 -8.56 15.33
C MET A 1 2.82 -7.94 14.91
N ASP A 2 1.76 -8.14 15.69
CA ASP A 2 0.40 -7.72 15.31
C ASP A 2 0.22 -6.20 15.51
N SER A 3 -0.02 -5.47 14.42
CA SER A 3 -0.17 -4.00 14.41
C SER A 3 -1.48 -3.53 15.09
N LYS A 4 -2.38 -4.46 15.46
CA LYS A 4 -3.69 -4.14 16.05
C LYS A 4 -3.65 -3.90 17.56
N THR A 5 -2.59 -4.36 18.25
CA THR A 5 -2.48 -4.25 19.72
C THR A 5 -1.58 -3.12 20.19
N LEU A 6 -0.92 -2.41 19.27
CA LEU A 6 -0.03 -1.29 19.59
C LEU A 6 -0.84 -0.02 19.87
N LYS A 7 -0.55 0.63 21.01
CA LYS A 7 -1.05 1.96 21.36
C LYS A 7 -0.51 3.00 20.37
N GLU A 8 -1.21 4.13 20.27
CA GLU A 8 -0.86 5.23 19.36
C GLU A 8 0.58 5.73 19.60
N GLU A 9 0.96 5.97 20.86
CA GLU A 9 2.34 6.33 21.25
C GLU A 9 3.38 5.33 20.74
N GLN A 10 3.12 4.02 20.87
CA GLN A 10 4.08 2.99 20.43
C GLN A 10 4.22 2.97 18.90
N ARG A 11 3.17 3.34 18.16
CA ARG A 11 3.24 3.47 16.70
C ARG A 11 4.05 4.71 16.31
N GLU A 12 3.91 5.80 17.05
CA GLU A 12 4.67 7.02 16.85
C GLU A 12 6.17 6.80 17.12
N GLU A 13 6.52 6.15 18.24
CA GLU A 13 7.91 5.79 18.57
C GLU A 13 8.54 4.91 17.49
N LEU A 14 7.81 3.88 17.04
CA LEU A 14 8.28 3.02 15.94
C LEU A 14 8.44 3.82 14.66
N PHE A 15 7.54 4.74 14.35
CA PHE A 15 7.64 5.60 13.18
C PHE A 15 8.84 6.54 13.23
N GLU A 16 9.13 7.15 14.39
CA GLU A 16 10.33 7.98 14.57
C GLU A 16 11.60 7.12 14.47
N SER A 17 11.61 5.90 15.01
CA SER A 17 12.74 4.97 14.86
C SER A 17 13.01 4.60 13.40
N LEU A 18 11.96 4.49 12.58
CA LEU A 18 12.07 4.23 11.14
C LEU A 18 12.62 5.46 10.39
N LYS A 19 12.29 6.68 10.81
CA LYS A 19 12.82 7.93 10.21
C LYS A 19 14.30 8.14 10.50
N VAL A 20 14.74 7.82 11.70
CA VAL A 20 16.15 7.98 12.11
C VAL A 20 17.05 7.02 11.30
N ASN A 21 16.50 5.91 10.83
CA ASN A 21 17.25 4.90 10.10
C ASN A 21 17.38 5.25 8.61
N SER A 22 18.55 5.73 8.19
CA SER A 22 18.84 6.13 6.80
C SER A 22 18.73 5.01 5.76
N SER A 23 18.74 3.75 6.21
CA SER A 23 18.58 2.57 5.35
C SER A 23 17.11 2.24 5.06
N ILE A 24 16.17 2.83 5.80
CA ILE A 24 14.74 2.60 5.65
C ILE A 24 14.11 3.82 4.99
N ARG A 25 13.37 3.58 3.92
CA ARG A 25 12.55 4.61 3.27
C ARG A 25 11.11 4.12 3.19
N TRP A 26 10.19 5.07 3.25
CA TRP A 26 8.77 4.82 3.12
C TRP A 26 8.15 5.87 2.19
N GLU A 27 7.08 5.48 1.52
CA GLU A 27 6.29 6.35 0.63
C GLU A 27 4.81 6.02 0.90
N VAL A 28 3.97 7.04 0.94
CA VAL A 28 2.52 6.92 1.16
C VAL A 28 1.76 7.68 0.08
N ASP A 29 0.66 7.10 -0.37
CA ASP A 29 -0.28 7.76 -1.28
C ASP A 29 -1.58 8.04 -0.54
N VAL A 30 -1.80 9.31 -0.16
CA VAL A 30 -2.98 9.74 0.60
C VAL A 30 -4.09 10.15 -0.36
N ILE A 31 -5.10 9.29 -0.49
CA ILE A 31 -6.27 9.55 -1.34
C ILE A 31 -7.32 10.29 -0.52
N ARG A 32 -7.57 11.57 -0.87
CA ARG A 32 -8.58 12.38 -0.18
C ARG A 32 -9.99 11.81 -0.39
N PRO A 33 -10.91 11.92 0.61
CA PRO A 33 -12.29 11.46 0.47
C PRO A 33 -13.02 12.06 -0.72
N LYS A 34 -12.81 13.37 -1.01
CA LYS A 34 -13.40 14.06 -2.16
C LYS A 34 -12.93 13.45 -3.50
N ASP A 35 -11.64 13.15 -3.61
CA ASP A 35 -11.06 12.53 -4.80
C ASP A 35 -11.56 11.09 -4.98
N LEU A 36 -11.72 10.35 -3.87
CA LEU A 36 -12.28 9.01 -3.86
C LEU A 36 -13.75 9.01 -4.30
N SER A 37 -14.58 9.86 -3.70
CA SER A 37 -15.98 10.04 -4.09
C SER A 37 -16.10 10.45 -5.54
N ALA A 38 -15.28 11.40 -6.03
CA ALA A 38 -15.29 11.79 -7.44
C ALA A 38 -14.92 10.64 -8.39
N LYS A 39 -13.90 9.82 -8.04
CA LYS A 39 -13.51 8.65 -8.84
C LYS A 39 -14.58 7.56 -8.87
N MET A 40 -15.29 7.33 -7.76
CA MET A 40 -16.35 6.33 -7.67
C MET A 40 -17.70 6.80 -8.23
N LEU A 41 -18.00 8.10 -8.11
CA LEU A 41 -19.24 8.74 -8.58
C LEU A 41 -19.17 9.24 -10.01
N LYS A 42 -17.99 9.18 -10.67
CA LYS A 42 -17.87 9.39 -12.12
C LYS A 42 -18.77 8.37 -12.82
N LYS A 43 -20.03 8.77 -13.07
CA LYS A 43 -20.91 8.19 -14.08
C LYS A 43 -20.23 8.45 -15.42
N SER A 44 -19.29 7.60 -15.79
CA SER A 44 -18.80 7.59 -17.16
C SER A 44 -20.02 7.35 -18.04
N HIS A 45 -20.26 8.26 -18.98
CA HIS A 45 -21.33 8.20 -19.97
C HIS A 45 -21.23 6.96 -20.90
N CYS A 46 -20.28 6.06 -20.63
CA CYS A 46 -20.10 4.76 -21.23
C CYS A 46 -20.29 3.69 -20.13
N PHE A 47 -21.32 2.87 -20.31
CA PHE A 47 -21.89 1.88 -19.39
C PHE A 47 -20.95 0.72 -18.94
N ARG A 48 -19.63 0.92 -18.79
CA ARG A 48 -18.70 -0.23 -18.67
C ARG A 48 -17.59 -0.21 -17.64
N SER A 49 -17.46 0.79 -16.76
CA SER A 49 -16.48 0.66 -15.67
C SER A 49 -16.89 1.43 -14.43
N LYS A 50 -17.71 0.81 -13.58
CA LYS A 50 -17.76 1.19 -12.16
C LYS A 50 -16.37 0.92 -11.60
N VAL A 51 -15.56 1.96 -11.44
CA VAL A 51 -14.24 1.83 -10.80
C VAL A 51 -14.50 1.51 -9.33
N ASN A 52 -14.33 0.23 -8.98
CA ASN A 52 -14.52 -0.23 -7.61
C ASN A 52 -13.36 0.28 -6.73
N LEU A 53 -13.59 0.44 -5.44
CA LEU A 53 -12.57 0.81 -4.45
C LEU A 53 -11.34 -0.09 -4.54
N ASN A 54 -11.54 -1.39 -4.79
CA ASN A 54 -10.44 -2.34 -4.99
C ASN A 54 -9.55 -1.97 -6.19
N GLU A 55 -10.14 -1.46 -7.26
CA GLU A 55 -9.37 -1.06 -8.45
C GLU A 55 -8.59 0.23 -8.20
N ILE A 56 -9.19 1.19 -7.47
CA ILE A 56 -8.50 2.41 -7.03
C ILE A 56 -7.32 2.06 -6.14
N SER A 57 -7.54 1.18 -5.16
CA SER A 57 -6.50 0.69 -4.23
C SER A 57 -5.36 -0.02 -4.98
N HIS A 58 -5.68 -0.95 -5.88
CA HIS A 58 -4.68 -1.62 -6.69
C HIS A 58 -3.89 -0.64 -7.55
N ASN A 59 -4.55 0.35 -8.17
CA ASN A 59 -3.87 1.35 -9.00
C ASN A 59 -2.94 2.25 -8.18
N SER A 60 -3.35 2.65 -6.98
CA SER A 60 -2.51 3.41 -6.04
C SER A 60 -1.28 2.60 -5.61
N ALA A 61 -1.46 1.35 -5.21
CA ALA A 61 -0.35 0.46 -4.84
C ALA A 61 0.63 0.23 -6.01
N MET A 62 0.12 0.02 -7.23
CA MET A 62 0.97 -0.08 -8.43
C MET A 62 1.69 1.24 -8.74
N GLY A 63 1.06 2.38 -8.48
CA GLY A 63 1.68 3.70 -8.59
C GLY A 63 2.86 3.87 -7.62
N LEU A 64 2.70 3.41 -6.38
CA LEU A 64 3.79 3.39 -5.39
C LEU A 64 4.95 2.51 -5.84
N VAL A 65 4.68 1.29 -6.32
CA VAL A 65 5.71 0.40 -6.86
C VAL A 65 6.44 1.07 -8.04
N ARG A 66 5.72 1.72 -8.95
CA ARG A 66 6.31 2.45 -10.07
C ARG A 66 7.24 3.57 -9.57
N LYS A 67 6.79 4.41 -8.64
CA LYS A 67 7.63 5.47 -8.04
C LYS A 67 8.93 4.90 -7.46
N VAL A 68 8.86 3.77 -6.75
CA VAL A 68 10.04 3.12 -6.16
C VAL A 68 11.02 2.67 -7.24
N LEU A 69 10.53 2.12 -8.35
CA LEU A 69 11.35 1.75 -9.49
C LEU A 69 11.94 2.98 -10.20
N ASP A 70 11.15 4.05 -10.36
CA ASP A 70 11.59 5.31 -10.98
C ASP A 70 12.67 6.02 -10.14
N MET A 71 12.68 5.82 -8.82
CA MET A 71 13.75 6.27 -7.93
C MET A 71 15.06 5.47 -8.08
N GLY A 72 15.10 4.44 -8.94
CA GLY A 72 16.27 3.59 -9.14
C GLY A 72 16.50 2.58 -8.02
N VAL A 73 15.50 2.31 -7.18
CA VAL A 73 15.61 1.30 -6.12
C VAL A 73 15.56 -0.08 -6.75
N LEU A 74 16.58 -0.90 -6.47
CA LEU A 74 16.62 -2.31 -6.86
C LEU A 74 15.62 -3.12 -6.03
N LEU A 75 14.39 -3.21 -6.53
CA LEU A 75 13.37 -4.07 -5.93
C LEU A 75 13.71 -5.53 -6.23
N ALA A 76 13.82 -6.38 -5.21
CA ALA A 76 13.98 -7.83 -5.39
C ALA A 76 12.67 -8.57 -5.08
N GLU A 77 12.03 -8.19 -3.98
CA GLU A 77 10.81 -8.81 -3.48
C GLU A 77 9.86 -7.76 -2.91
N ALA A 78 8.56 -7.94 -3.17
CA ALA A 78 7.51 -7.08 -2.67
C ALA A 78 6.42 -7.91 -1.97
N TYR A 79 6.13 -7.54 -0.73
CA TYR A 79 5.12 -8.18 0.11
C TYR A 79 3.89 -7.29 0.18
N ILE A 80 2.74 -7.81 -0.23
CA ILE A 80 1.53 -7.01 -0.38
C ILE A 80 0.37 -7.68 0.36
N ASP A 81 -0.22 -6.93 1.29
CA ASP A 81 -1.48 -7.30 1.94
C ASP A 81 -2.65 -6.96 1.03
N THR A 82 -3.59 -7.89 0.88
CA THR A 82 -4.83 -7.63 0.15
C THR A 82 -6.01 -8.34 0.81
N VAL A 83 -7.17 -7.70 0.75
CA VAL A 83 -8.44 -8.26 1.22
C VAL A 83 -9.14 -9.10 0.15
N GLY A 84 -8.71 -9.00 -1.11
CA GLY A 84 -9.33 -9.63 -2.28
C GLY A 84 -8.77 -11.00 -2.67
N ASP A 85 -8.88 -11.32 -3.96
CA ASP A 85 -8.32 -12.53 -4.56
C ASP A 85 -6.80 -12.37 -4.76
N LEU A 86 -6.03 -13.14 -3.97
CA LEU A 86 -4.57 -13.16 -3.97
C LEU A 86 -4.00 -13.51 -5.35
N LYS A 87 -4.58 -14.50 -6.04
CA LYS A 87 -4.05 -15.00 -7.32
C LYS A 87 -4.24 -13.94 -8.39
N LYS A 88 -5.45 -13.39 -8.50
CA LYS A 88 -5.76 -12.36 -9.51
C LYS A 88 -4.89 -11.13 -9.33
N TYR A 89 -4.67 -10.70 -8.09
CA TYR A 89 -3.85 -9.52 -7.83
C TYR A 89 -2.36 -9.78 -8.09
N ARG A 90 -1.85 -10.94 -7.66
CA ARG A 90 -0.47 -11.35 -7.96
C ARG A 90 -0.20 -11.41 -9.46
N ILE A 91 -1.09 -12.03 -10.24
CA ILE A 91 -0.95 -12.10 -11.71
C ILE A 91 -0.91 -10.69 -12.30
N LYS A 92 -1.84 -9.81 -11.90
CA LYS A 92 -1.88 -8.41 -12.38
C LYS A 92 -0.59 -7.64 -12.08
N LEU A 93 0.04 -7.90 -10.94
CA LEU A 93 1.32 -7.29 -10.55
C LEU A 93 2.48 -7.86 -11.37
N THR A 94 2.59 -9.19 -11.45
CA THR A 94 3.66 -9.84 -12.22
C THR A 94 3.59 -9.52 -13.71
N GLU A 95 2.39 -9.36 -14.29
CA GLU A 95 2.20 -8.94 -15.68
C GLU A 95 2.66 -7.48 -15.92
N LYS A 96 2.43 -6.58 -14.96
CA LYS A 96 2.81 -5.17 -15.08
C LYS A 96 4.26 -4.90 -14.71
N PHE A 97 4.83 -5.71 -13.82
CA PHE A 97 6.15 -5.54 -13.25
C PHE A 97 6.90 -6.87 -13.39
N THR A 98 7.58 -7.02 -14.52
CA THR A 98 8.36 -8.23 -14.82
C THR A 98 9.72 -8.16 -14.13
N GLY A 99 10.20 -9.30 -13.60
CA GLY A 99 11.54 -9.40 -12.99
C GLY A 99 11.57 -9.25 -11.47
N PHE A 100 10.41 -9.13 -10.81
CA PHE A 100 10.31 -8.98 -9.36
C PHE A 100 9.48 -10.09 -8.72
N LYS A 101 9.82 -10.48 -7.49
CA LYS A 101 9.06 -11.48 -6.75
C LYS A 101 7.94 -10.80 -5.96
N PHE A 102 6.69 -10.99 -6.39
CA PHE A 102 5.52 -10.54 -5.65
C PHE A 102 4.95 -11.65 -4.76
N VAL A 103 4.89 -11.37 -3.45
CA VAL A 103 4.24 -12.21 -2.43
C VAL A 103 2.97 -11.50 -1.99
N VAL A 104 1.82 -12.03 -2.41
CA VAL A 104 0.49 -11.49 -2.08
C VAL A 104 -0.19 -12.47 -1.14
N ALA A 105 -0.46 -12.05 0.10
CA ALA A 105 -1.11 -12.87 1.11
C ALA A 105 -1.99 -12.01 2.03
N LYS A 106 -2.87 -12.66 2.81
CA LYS A 106 -3.73 -12.00 3.80
C LYS A 106 -3.01 -11.98 5.15
N LYS A 107 -3.13 -10.89 5.92
CA LYS A 107 -2.54 -10.76 7.27
C LYS A 107 -1.02 -10.90 7.29
N VAL A 108 -0.37 -10.37 6.25
CA VAL A 108 1.10 -10.37 6.13
C VAL A 108 1.77 -9.40 7.09
N ASP A 109 1.03 -8.44 7.64
CA ASP A 109 1.48 -7.52 8.69
C ASP A 109 1.96 -8.25 9.95
N SER A 110 1.38 -9.41 10.27
CA SER A 110 1.83 -10.24 11.38
C SER A 110 3.05 -11.11 11.05
N LEU A 111 3.25 -11.44 9.77
CA LEU A 111 4.28 -12.35 9.27
C LEU A 111 5.58 -11.64 8.90
N TYR A 112 5.49 -10.41 8.38
CA TYR A 112 6.63 -9.66 7.85
C TYR A 112 6.73 -8.30 8.53
N THR A 113 7.87 -8.04 9.16
CA THR A 113 8.17 -6.76 9.83
C THR A 113 8.10 -5.57 8.88
N VAL A 114 8.50 -5.75 7.61
CA VAL A 114 8.39 -4.72 6.57
C VAL A 114 6.94 -4.30 6.29
N VAL A 115 6.00 -5.26 6.29
CA VAL A 115 4.58 -4.96 6.08
C VAL A 115 3.96 -4.38 7.35
N SER A 116 4.40 -4.84 8.52
CA SER A 116 4.03 -4.25 9.81
C SER A 116 4.43 -2.76 9.88
N GLY A 117 5.67 -2.44 9.49
CA GLY A 117 6.17 -1.07 9.39
C GLY A 117 5.35 -0.21 8.43
N ALA A 118 5.07 -0.73 7.22
CA ALA A 118 4.20 -0.04 6.26
C ALA A 118 2.79 0.24 6.83
N SER A 119 2.21 -0.71 7.57
CA SER A 119 0.91 -0.55 8.24
C SER A 119 0.95 0.53 9.33
N ILE A 120 2.05 0.62 10.09
CA ILE A 120 2.26 1.69 11.08
C ILE A 120 2.33 3.05 10.38
N VAL A 121 3.18 3.19 9.36
CA VAL A 121 3.35 4.43 8.58
C VAL A 121 2.00 4.88 7.99
N ALA A 122 1.23 3.96 7.42
CA ALA A 122 -0.08 4.25 6.84
C ALA A 122 -1.08 4.74 7.90
N LYS A 123 -1.13 4.11 9.08
CA LYS A 123 -2.01 4.52 10.18
C LYS A 123 -1.63 5.87 10.77
N VAL A 124 -0.35 6.08 11.10
CA VAL A 124 0.15 7.35 11.63
C VAL A 124 -0.10 8.48 10.64
N THR A 125 0.15 8.26 9.34
CA THR A 125 -0.13 9.26 8.30
C THR A 125 -1.62 9.58 8.20
N ARG A 126 -2.49 8.55 8.25
CA ARG A 126 -3.94 8.76 8.25
C ARG A 126 -4.39 9.57 9.46
N ASP A 127 -3.94 9.18 10.65
CA ASP A 127 -4.35 9.80 11.91
C ASP A 127 -3.89 11.27 11.98
N ARG A 128 -2.71 11.58 11.44
CA ARG A 128 -2.22 12.96 11.27
C ARG A 128 -2.91 13.76 10.15
N ALA A 129 -3.58 13.09 9.22
CA ALA A 129 -4.24 13.72 8.07
C ALA A 129 -5.76 13.88 8.24
N LEU A 130 -6.32 13.34 9.34
CA LEU A 130 -7.69 13.56 9.80
C LEU A 130 -7.82 14.89 10.55
#